data_AF-A0A7S3Y0Y1-F1
#
_entry.id   AF-A0A7S3Y0Y1-F1
#
_cell.length_a   1.000
_cell.length_b   1.000
_cell.length_c   1.000
_cell.angle_alpha   90.00
_cell.angle_beta   90.00
_cell.angle_gamma   90.00
#
_symmetry.space_group_name_H-M   'P 1'
#
loop_
_entity.id
_entity.type
_entity.pdbx_description
1 polymer ?
#
loop_
_entity_poly.entity_id
_entity_poly.type
_entity_poly.pdbx_seq_one_letter_code
_entity_poly.pdbx_strand_id
1 'polypeptide(L)'
;MVDKIVKLGEGNQRIVLGTLFKEMGKRPDILKEMDDLEFNIENQVELENYTSDTDRLILEDESGRIALVGEIEVGRLCTGLIIAVKGTVTSKGEFSVEDYCFCDLPPQISPPTQQGEEEEGEGGPRYALLVGALR
;
A
#
# COMPACT_ATOMS: atom_id res chain seq x y z
N MET A 1 20.70 -9.98 2.92
CA MET A 1 21.14 -8.59 3.21
C MET A 1 20.13 -7.67 2.56
N VAL A 2 19.67 -6.65 3.28
CA VAL A 2 18.76 -5.62 2.72
C VAL A 2 19.63 -4.48 2.22
N ASP A 3 19.44 -4.07 0.96
CA ASP A 3 20.20 -3.00 0.33
C ASP A 3 19.38 -1.70 0.26
N LYS A 4 20.09 -0.57 0.25
CA LYS A 4 19.52 0.76 -0.02
C LYS A 4 19.39 0.99 -1.51
N ILE A 5 18.35 1.72 -1.93
CA ILE A 5 18.07 1.98 -3.35
C ILE A 5 19.27 2.60 -4.06
N VAL A 6 19.96 3.56 -3.44
CA VAL A 6 21.14 4.22 -4.03
C VAL A 6 22.32 3.28 -4.31
N LYS A 7 22.36 2.09 -3.68
CA LYS A 7 23.44 1.10 -3.85
C LYS A 7 23.11 0.01 -4.86
N LEU A 8 21.93 0.08 -5.48
CA LEU A 8 21.53 -0.91 -6.47
C LEU A 8 22.32 -0.72 -7.76
N GLY A 9 22.70 -1.84 -8.36
CA GLY A 9 23.37 -1.91 -9.65
C GLY A 9 22.85 -3.11 -10.43
N GLU A 10 23.12 -3.12 -11.73
CA GLU A 10 22.63 -4.16 -12.64
C GLU A 10 23.13 -5.57 -12.29
N GLY A 11 22.33 -6.57 -12.68
CA GLY A 11 22.75 -7.96 -12.80
C GLY A 11 22.79 -8.80 -11.53
N ASN A 12 22.67 -8.20 -10.34
CA ASN A 12 22.62 -8.94 -9.07
C ASN A 12 21.24 -8.91 -8.45
N GLN A 13 20.80 -10.05 -7.92
CA GLN A 13 19.57 -10.13 -7.14
C GLN A 13 19.72 -9.42 -5.79
N ARG A 14 18.72 -8.62 -5.44
CA ARG A 14 18.71 -7.74 -4.27
C ARG A 14 17.37 -7.81 -3.57
N ILE A 15 17.38 -7.51 -2.27
CA ILE A 15 16.19 -7.30 -1.46
C ILE A 15 16.20 -5.87 -0.97
N VAL A 16 15.11 -5.15 -1.19
CA VAL A 16 14.96 -3.74 -0.84
C VAL A 16 13.67 -3.58 -0.06
N LEU A 17 13.74 -2.80 1.02
CA LEU A 17 12.56 -2.38 1.77
C LEU A 17 12.30 -0.91 1.50
N GLY A 18 11.04 -0.57 1.28
CA GLY A 18 10.65 0.81 1.03
C GLY A 18 9.15 1.01 1.10
N THR A 19 8.75 2.26 0.88
CA THR A 19 7.37 2.68 0.80
C THR A 19 6.95 2.77 -0.66
N LEU A 20 5.80 2.20 -1.00
CA LEU A 20 5.24 2.34 -2.34
C LEU A 20 4.67 3.73 -2.55
N PHE A 21 4.98 4.31 -3.70
CA PHE A 21 4.26 5.41 -4.31
C PHE A 21 3.62 4.91 -5.61
N LYS A 22 2.29 5.04 -5.73
CA LYS A 22 1.56 4.73 -6.94
C LYS A 22 1.35 6.01 -7.75
N GLU A 23 2.02 6.09 -8.89
CA GLU A 23 1.82 7.13 -9.88
C GLU A 23 0.55 6.81 -10.66
N MET A 24 -0.47 7.67 -10.50
CA MET A 24 -1.82 7.45 -11.05
C MET A 24 -2.21 8.61 -11.95
N GLY A 25 -2.51 8.33 -13.21
CA GLY A 25 -2.86 9.37 -14.18
C GLY A 25 -4.21 10.04 -13.90
N LYS A 26 -5.14 9.32 -13.27
CA LYS A 26 -6.47 9.84 -12.89
C LYS A 26 -6.47 10.58 -11.56
N ARG A 27 -5.36 10.57 -10.81
CA ARG A 27 -5.29 11.27 -9.51
C ARG A 27 -5.43 12.78 -9.75
N PRO A 28 -6.35 13.47 -9.05
CA PRO A 28 -6.49 14.91 -9.13
C PRO A 28 -5.17 15.63 -8.81
N ASP A 29 -4.90 16.71 -9.52
CA ASP A 29 -3.67 17.48 -9.43
C ASP A 29 -4.03 18.96 -9.30
N ILE A 30 -3.97 19.45 -8.06
CA ILE A 30 -4.37 20.80 -7.71
C ILE A 30 -3.61 21.84 -8.54
N LEU A 31 -2.36 21.59 -8.91
CA LEU A 31 -1.58 22.55 -9.70
C LEU A 31 -2.11 22.64 -11.13
N LYS A 32 -2.46 21.51 -11.76
CA LYS A 32 -3.07 21.50 -13.09
C LYS A 32 -4.45 22.14 -13.07
N GLU A 33 -5.22 21.87 -12.02
CA GLU A 33 -6.55 22.46 -11.83
C GLU A 33 -6.49 23.99 -11.68
N MET A 34 -5.43 24.55 -11.09
CA MET A 34 -5.24 25.99 -10.97
C MET A 34 -4.83 26.67 -12.28
N ASP A 35 -4.11 25.96 -13.16
CA ASP A 35 -3.71 26.48 -14.48
C ASP A 35 -4.90 26.53 -15.46
N ASP A 36 -5.93 25.73 -15.23
CA ASP A 36 -7.16 25.72 -16.02
C ASP A 36 -8.08 26.90 -15.64
N LEU A 37 -8.14 27.91 -16.52
CA LEU A 37 -8.98 29.11 -16.37
C LEU A 37 -10.49 28.84 -16.27
N GLU A 38 -10.92 27.62 -16.60
CA GLU A 38 -12.30 27.13 -16.53
C GLU A 38 -12.55 26.23 -15.31
N PHE A 39 -11.79 26.37 -14.22
CA PHE A 39 -12.05 25.66 -12.97
C PHE A 39 -13.43 26.01 -12.40
N ASN A 40 -14.45 25.30 -12.88
CA ASN A 40 -15.79 25.34 -12.35
C ASN A 40 -15.97 24.08 -11.49
N ILE A 41 -15.97 24.28 -10.17
CA ILE A 41 -16.10 23.23 -9.13
C ILE A 41 -17.30 22.31 -9.41
N GLU A 42 -18.31 22.82 -10.12
CA GLU A 42 -19.57 22.14 -10.45
C GLU A 42 -19.45 21.03 -11.51
N ASN A 43 -18.34 20.95 -12.27
CA ASN A 43 -18.17 20.00 -13.39
C ASN A 43 -17.16 18.87 -13.12
N GLN A 44 -16.74 18.65 -11.87
CA GLN A 44 -15.85 17.53 -11.57
C GLN A 44 -16.57 16.20 -11.85
N VAL A 45 -16.02 15.42 -12.77
CA VAL A 45 -16.49 14.05 -13.03
C VAL A 45 -16.25 13.25 -11.76
N GLU A 46 -17.33 12.81 -11.11
CA GLU A 46 -17.23 11.85 -10.00
C GLU A 46 -16.65 10.54 -10.53
N LEU A 47 -15.35 10.35 -10.30
CA LEU A 47 -14.69 9.09 -10.62
C LEU A 47 -15.03 8.06 -9.54
N GLU A 48 -15.46 6.86 -9.96
CA GLU A 48 -15.65 5.74 -9.03
C GLU A 48 -14.34 5.34 -8.34
N ASN A 49 -13.21 5.50 -9.03
CA ASN A 49 -11.86 5.34 -8.49
C ASN A 49 -10.81 6.06 -9.34
N TYR A 50 -9.61 6.22 -8.78
CA TYR A 50 -8.46 6.86 -9.44
C TYR A 50 -7.49 5.87 -10.10
N THR A 51 -7.85 4.59 -10.24
CA THR A 51 -6.95 3.56 -10.75
C THR A 51 -7.03 3.43 -12.28
N SER A 52 -5.92 3.05 -12.90
CA SER A 52 -5.80 2.82 -14.34
C SER A 52 -4.80 1.69 -14.61
N ASP A 53 -4.96 1.00 -15.73
CA ASP A 53 -4.00 -0.02 -16.21
C ASP A 53 -2.64 0.59 -16.57
N THR A 54 -2.58 1.92 -16.69
CA THR A 54 -1.37 2.71 -16.96
C THR A 54 -0.66 3.17 -15.69
N ASP A 55 -1.18 2.86 -14.50
CA ASP A 55 -0.56 3.25 -13.25
C ASP A 55 0.81 2.57 -13.08
N ARG A 56 1.70 3.21 -12.30
CA ARG A 56 3.04 2.68 -12.05
C ARG A 56 3.33 2.65 -10.56
N LEU A 57 4.11 1.68 -10.13
CA LEU A 57 4.62 1.60 -8.77
C LEU A 57 6.06 2.06 -8.72
N ILE A 58 6.35 2.91 -7.74
CA ILE A 58 7.68 3.40 -7.41
C ILE A 58 7.94 2.99 -5.96
N LEU A 59 9.09 2.38 -5.70
CA LEU A 59 9.54 2.09 -4.35
C LEU A 59 10.47 3.20 -3.88
N GLU A 60 10.24 3.72 -2.68
CA GLU A 60 11.01 4.81 -2.08
C GLU A 60 11.63 4.36 -0.74
N ASP A 61 12.89 4.71 -0.53
CA ASP A 61 13.56 4.66 0.78
C ASP A 61 14.21 6.02 1.07
N GLU A 62 14.91 6.18 2.19
CA GLU A 62 15.54 7.47 2.50
C GLU A 62 16.70 7.86 1.57
N SER A 63 17.16 6.91 0.74
CA SER A 63 18.28 7.10 -0.19
C SER A 63 17.83 7.43 -1.61
N GLY A 64 16.60 7.11 -1.99
CA GLY A 64 16.07 7.42 -3.31
C GLY A 64 14.80 6.66 -3.67
N ARG A 65 14.56 6.56 -4.97
CA ARG A 65 13.36 5.92 -5.55
C ARG A 65 13.69 5.11 -6.79
N ILE A 66 12.96 4.03 -7.02
CA ILE A 66 13.11 3.17 -8.21
C ILE A 66 11.75 2.68 -8.70
N ALA A 67 11.52 2.70 -10.01
CA ALA A 67 10.27 2.17 -10.59
C ALA A 67 10.28 0.64 -10.54
N LEU A 68 9.12 0.05 -10.21
CA LEU A 68 8.92 -1.40 -10.16
C LEU A 68 8.27 -1.90 -11.45
N VAL A 69 8.76 -3.02 -11.97
CA VAL A 69 8.21 -3.75 -13.13
C VAL A 69 8.25 -5.26 -12.84
N GLY A 70 7.62 -6.08 -13.68
CA GLY A 70 7.65 -7.55 -13.52
C GLY A 70 6.47 -8.09 -12.70
N GLU A 71 6.73 -9.07 -11.83
CA GLU A 71 5.72 -9.81 -11.08
C GLU A 71 5.19 -9.00 -9.87
N ILE A 72 4.42 -7.94 -10.15
CA ILE A 72 3.81 -7.07 -9.13
C ILE A 72 2.42 -6.58 -9.55
N GLU A 73 1.42 -6.80 -8.69
CA GLU A 73 0.01 -6.49 -8.99
C GLU A 73 -0.34 -5.01 -8.78
N VAL A 74 0.06 -4.13 -9.71
CA VAL A 74 -0.14 -2.67 -9.64
C VAL A 74 -1.56 -2.26 -9.27
N GLY A 75 -2.57 -2.93 -9.82
CA GLY A 75 -3.99 -2.62 -9.57
C GLY A 75 -4.43 -2.81 -8.11
N ARG A 76 -3.77 -3.68 -7.35
CA ARG A 76 -4.16 -4.03 -5.98
C ARG A 76 -3.34 -3.35 -4.90
N LEU A 77 -2.25 -2.70 -5.28
CA LEU A 77 -1.36 -1.99 -4.38
C LEU A 77 -1.69 -0.49 -4.38
N CYS A 78 -1.43 0.17 -3.26
CA CYS A 78 -1.67 1.59 -3.07
C CYS A 78 -0.44 2.31 -2.51
N THR A 79 -0.43 3.63 -2.65
CA THR A 79 0.59 4.49 -2.05
C THR A 79 0.60 4.35 -0.52
N GLY A 80 1.78 4.33 0.08
CA GLY A 80 2.00 4.28 1.53
C GLY A 80 2.26 2.89 2.10
N LEU A 81 2.14 1.83 1.29
CA LEU A 81 2.45 0.47 1.74
C LEU A 81 3.95 0.29 1.92
N ILE A 82 4.36 -0.20 3.09
CA ILE A 82 5.73 -0.63 3.36
C ILE A 82 5.86 -2.08 2.92
N ILE A 83 6.76 -2.35 1.98
CA ILE A 83 6.96 -3.68 1.42
C ILE A 83 8.44 -4.04 1.33
N ALA A 84 8.73 -5.34 1.29
CA ALA A 84 10.01 -5.85 0.83
C ALA A 84 9.83 -6.41 -0.59
N VAL A 85 10.72 -6.03 -1.51
CA VAL A 85 10.77 -6.56 -2.87
C VAL A 85 12.07 -7.32 -3.10
N LYS A 86 11.99 -8.40 -3.86
CA LYS A 86 13.12 -9.23 -4.30
C LYS A 86 13.19 -9.18 -5.82
N GLY A 87 14.37 -8.95 -6.37
CA GLY A 87 14.54 -8.86 -7.82
C GLY A 87 15.87 -8.27 -8.24
N THR A 88 15.93 -7.75 -9.47
CA THR A 88 17.16 -7.23 -10.08
C THR A 88 16.94 -5.87 -10.74
N VAL A 89 17.99 -5.06 -10.85
CA VAL A 89 17.96 -3.84 -11.66
C VAL A 89 18.13 -4.19 -13.13
N THR A 90 17.19 -3.74 -13.94
CA THR A 90 17.20 -3.87 -15.40
C THR A 90 18.14 -2.85 -16.04
N SER A 91 18.51 -3.06 -17.31
CA SER A 91 19.33 -2.11 -18.08
C SER A 91 18.65 -0.74 -18.31
N LYS A 92 17.37 -0.60 -17.95
CA LYS A 92 16.62 0.67 -18.01
C LYS A 92 16.64 1.42 -16.67
N GLY A 93 17.28 0.86 -15.64
CA GLY A 93 17.28 1.43 -14.29
C GLY A 93 16.00 1.16 -13.49
N GLU A 94 15.11 0.30 -13.98
CA GLU A 94 13.90 -0.16 -13.28
C GLU A 94 14.22 -1.42 -12.45
N PHE A 95 13.49 -1.66 -11.37
CA PHE A 95 13.61 -2.86 -10.56
C PHE A 95 12.61 -3.92 -11.05
N SER A 96 13.12 -4.99 -11.65
CA SER A 96 12.32 -6.15 -12.06
C SER A 96 12.05 -7.03 -10.84
N VAL A 97 10.81 -6.97 -10.33
CA VAL A 97 10.32 -7.72 -9.19
C VAL A 97 10.10 -9.18 -9.60
N GLU A 98 10.64 -10.09 -8.80
CA GLU A 98 10.38 -11.52 -8.87
C GLU A 98 9.40 -11.97 -7.79
N ASP A 99 9.43 -11.30 -6.64
CA ASP A 99 8.65 -11.64 -5.45
C ASP A 99 8.59 -10.45 -4.49
N TYR A 100 7.54 -10.37 -3.68
CA TYR A 100 7.39 -9.33 -2.68
C TYR A 100 6.58 -9.82 -1.48
N CYS A 101 6.82 -9.21 -0.32
CA CYS A 101 6.05 -9.51 0.88
C CYS A 101 5.73 -8.24 1.70
N PHE A 102 4.71 -8.36 2.53
CA PHE A 102 4.25 -7.33 3.46
C PHE A 102 4.73 -7.65 4.88
N CYS A 103 4.65 -6.64 5.75
CA CYS A 103 4.68 -6.90 7.18
C CYS A 103 3.47 -7.76 7.57
N ASP A 104 3.73 -8.87 8.25
CA ASP A 104 2.70 -9.72 8.81
C ASP A 104 2.13 -9.11 10.11
N LEU A 105 1.05 -9.72 10.62
CA LEU A 105 0.47 -9.34 11.90
C LEU A 105 1.48 -9.54 13.04
N PRO A 106 1.53 -8.63 14.02
CA PRO A 106 2.31 -8.86 15.21
C PRO A 106 1.76 -10.06 15.98
N PRO A 107 2.56 -10.70 16.86
CA PRO A 107 2.10 -11.79 17.70
C PRO A 107 0.80 -11.46 18.44
N GLN A 108 -0.22 -12.29 18.27
CA GLN A 108 -1.52 -12.08 18.89
C GLN A 108 -1.45 -12.39 20.39
N ILE A 109 -1.77 -11.41 21.23
CA ILE A 109 -1.93 -11.62 22.66
C ILE A 109 -3.21 -12.42 22.88
N SER A 110 -3.11 -13.52 23.64
CA SER A 110 -4.28 -14.30 23.98
C SER A 110 -5.26 -13.46 24.80
N PRO A 111 -6.58 -13.53 24.53
CA PRO A 111 -7.55 -12.83 25.35
C PRO A 111 -7.46 -13.31 26.80
N PRO A 112 -7.71 -12.43 27.79
CA PRO A 112 -7.65 -12.81 29.20
C PRO A 112 -8.62 -13.96 29.47
N THR A 113 -8.14 -15.00 30.16
CA THR A 113 -8.98 -16.08 30.67
C THR A 113 -9.94 -15.47 31.70
N GLN A 114 -11.24 -15.73 31.56
CA GLN A 114 -12.23 -15.32 32.55
C GLN A 114 -11.89 -16.00 33.89
N GLN A 115 -11.35 -15.26 34.85
CA GLN A 115 -11.47 -15.61 36.26
C GLN A 115 -12.83 -15.09 36.70
N GLY A 116 -13.85 -15.94 36.66
CA GLY A 116 -15.16 -15.61 37.24
C GLY A 116 -15.09 -15.75 38.75
N GLU A 117 -15.36 -14.67 39.47
CA GLU A 117 -16.24 -14.80 40.63
C GLU A 117 -17.61 -15.19 40.07
N GLU A 118 -18.04 -16.41 40.37
CA GLU A 118 -19.38 -16.88 40.05
C GLU A 118 -20.38 -16.07 40.90
N GLU A 119 -20.86 -14.93 40.40
CA GLU A 119 -22.16 -14.44 40.84
C GLU A 119 -23.21 -15.34 40.19
N GLU A 120 -24.05 -15.97 41.02
CA GLU A 120 -25.16 -16.85 40.61
C GLU A 120 -26.15 -16.09 39.72
N GLY A 121 -25.87 -16.07 38.41
CA GLY A 121 -26.65 -15.36 37.40
C GLY A 121 -26.00 -15.38 36.01
N GLU A 122 -26.27 -16.45 35.26
CA GLU A 122 -26.12 -16.62 33.79
C GLU A 122 -24.71 -16.66 33.17
N GLY A 123 -24.12 -17.87 33.12
CA GLY A 123 -23.06 -18.29 32.19
C GLY A 123 -23.55 -18.47 30.74
N GLY A 124 -24.28 -17.49 30.20
CA GLY A 124 -24.84 -17.53 28.85
C GLY A 124 -23.89 -17.02 27.75
N PRO A 125 -24.18 -17.31 26.47
CA PRO A 125 -23.44 -16.75 25.34
C PRO A 125 -23.49 -15.22 25.37
N ARG A 126 -22.34 -14.58 25.14
CA ARG A 126 -22.22 -13.12 25.02
C ARG A 126 -22.32 -12.72 23.55
N TYR A 127 -23.14 -11.72 23.27
CA TYR A 127 -23.37 -11.23 21.91
C TYR A 127 -22.82 -9.81 21.75
N ALA A 128 -22.27 -9.52 20.57
CA ALA A 128 -21.91 -8.17 20.14
C ALA A 128 -22.65 -7.85 18.84
N LEU A 129 -23.32 -6.70 18.77
CA LEU A 129 -23.95 -6.20 17.56
C LEU A 129 -23.09 -5.09 16.97
N LEU A 130 -22.65 -5.27 15.72
CA LEU A 130 -21.95 -4.25 14.95
C LEU A 130 -22.93 -3.63 13.96
N VAL A 131 -23.24 -2.34 14.14
CA VAL A 131 -24.09 -1.57 13.21
C VAL A 131 -23.25 -0.43 12.64
N GLY A 132 -23.27 -0.28 11.32
CA GLY A 132 -22.60 0.81 10.61
C GLY A 132 -23.51 1.38 9.52
N ALA A 133 -23.21 2.61 9.08
CA ALA A 133 -23.90 3.30 7.99
C ALA A 133 -25.44 3.39 8.17
N LEU A 134 -25.89 3.77 9.37
CA LEU A 134 -27.28 4.19 9.57
C LEU A 134 -27.48 5.51 8.82
N ARG A 135 -28.37 5.51 7.83
CA ARG A 135 -28.74 6.70 7.06
C ARG A 135 -29.50 7.71 7.91
#